data_AF-A0A7K6B398-F1
#
_entry.id   AF-A0A7K6B398-F1
#
_cell.length_a   1.000
_cell.length_b   1.000
_cell.length_c   1.000
_cell.angle_alpha   90.00
_cell.angle_beta   90.00
_cell.angle_gamma   90.00
#
_symmetry.space_group_name_H-M   'P 1'
#
loop_
_entity.id
_entity.type
_entity.pdbx_description
1 polymer ?
#
loop_
_entity_poly.entity_id
_entity_poly.type
_entity_poly.pdbx_seq_one_letter_code
_entity_poly.pdbx_strand_id
1 'polypeptide(L)'
;VSGLSPFMGDNDNETLANVTSATWDFDDEAFDEISDDAKDFISNLLKKDMKSRLNCTQCLQHPWLQKDTKTMEAKKLSKDRMKKYMARRKWQKTGHAVRAIGRLSSMAMISGMSGRKASGSSPTSPINADKAENEDAFLEEVAEEKPHVKPYFTKKILDIEVVEGSAARFDCKIEGYPDPEVMWYKDDQPVKESRHFQIDYDEEGNCSLTISEVCGDDDAKYTCKAVNSLGEATCTAELLVETMGKEGEDEDEEEEE
;
A
#
# COMPACT_ATOMS: atom_id res chain seq x y z
N VAL A 1 7.01 0.60 -18.99
CA VAL A 1 8.28 0.34 -19.69
C VAL A 1 9.27 1.50 -19.52
N SER A 2 8.88 2.76 -19.75
CA SER A 2 9.73 3.95 -19.59
C SER A 2 9.93 4.45 -18.15
N GLY A 3 9.00 4.15 -17.25
CA GLY A 3 8.99 4.74 -15.89
C GLY A 3 8.46 6.17 -15.83
N LEU A 4 7.87 6.66 -16.92
CA LEU A 4 7.13 7.91 -17.01
C LEU A 4 5.63 7.65 -16.91
N SER A 5 4.87 8.62 -16.40
CA SER A 5 3.42 8.60 -16.54
C SER A 5 3.05 9.06 -17.95
N PRO A 6 2.26 8.29 -18.71
CA PRO A 6 1.92 8.61 -20.09
C PRO A 6 1.04 9.85 -20.25
N PHE A 7 0.39 10.32 -19.18
CA PHE A 7 -0.52 11.46 -19.21
C PHE A 7 -0.03 12.66 -18.39
N MET A 8 1.22 12.64 -17.92
CA MET A 8 1.75 13.70 -17.05
C MET A 8 1.68 15.07 -17.75
N GLY A 9 0.99 16.03 -17.14
CA GLY A 9 1.07 17.44 -17.49
C GLY A 9 1.89 18.24 -16.46
N ASP A 10 2.04 19.54 -16.68
CA ASP A 10 2.72 20.46 -15.77
C ASP A 10 1.95 20.64 -14.45
N ASN A 11 0.67 20.29 -14.44
CA ASN A 11 -0.22 20.29 -13.28
C ASN A 11 -1.31 19.19 -13.40
N ASP A 12 -2.11 19.03 -12.34
CA ASP A 12 -3.15 18.01 -12.27
C ASP A 12 -4.28 18.23 -13.26
N ASN A 13 -4.66 19.48 -13.53
CA ASN A 13 -5.70 19.80 -14.50
C ASN A 13 -5.29 19.39 -15.92
N GLU A 14 -4.05 19.67 -16.29
CA GLU A 14 -3.47 19.23 -17.57
C GLU A 14 -3.33 17.71 -17.63
N THR A 15 -2.91 17.08 -16.52
CA THR A 15 -2.85 15.61 -16.43
C THR A 15 -4.23 14.98 -16.65
N LEU A 16 -5.28 15.51 -16.00
CA LEU A 16 -6.65 15.06 -16.19
C LEU A 16 -7.17 15.35 -17.60
N ALA A 17 -6.80 16.48 -18.19
CA ALA A 17 -7.13 16.80 -19.57
C ALA A 17 -6.53 15.75 -20.51
N ASN A 18 -5.24 15.41 -20.34
CA ASN A 18 -4.53 14.39 -21.12
C ASN A 18 -5.18 13.01 -20.98
N VAL A 19 -5.58 12.61 -19.77
CA VAL A 19 -6.33 11.36 -19.55
C VAL A 19 -7.67 11.38 -20.29
N THR A 20 -8.40 12.50 -20.20
CA THR A 20 -9.75 12.65 -20.78
C THR A 20 -9.72 12.68 -22.30
N SER A 21 -8.72 13.32 -22.90
CA SER A 21 -8.50 13.34 -24.35
C SER A 21 -7.78 12.11 -24.87
N ALA A 22 -7.19 11.30 -23.98
CA ALA A 22 -6.21 10.26 -24.30
C ALA A 22 -5.04 10.84 -25.12
N THR A 23 -4.51 11.99 -24.71
CA THR A 23 -3.31 12.61 -25.28
C THR A 23 -2.07 12.03 -24.59
N TRP A 24 -1.22 11.36 -25.37
CA TRP A 24 0.04 10.77 -24.93
C TRP A 24 0.89 10.43 -26.17
N ASP A 25 2.20 10.26 -26.01
CA ASP A 25 3.15 9.96 -27.09
C ASP A 25 4.34 9.10 -26.61
N PHE A 26 5.27 8.84 -27.52
CA PHE A 26 6.53 8.11 -27.27
C PHE A 26 7.76 8.97 -27.57
N ASP A 27 7.65 10.30 -27.58
CA ASP A 27 8.71 11.20 -28.06
C ASP A 27 9.87 11.33 -27.06
N ASP A 28 9.70 10.84 -25.83
CA ASP A 28 10.78 10.80 -24.84
C ASP A 28 11.81 9.70 -25.15
N GLU A 29 13.10 10.04 -25.02
CA GLU A 29 14.26 9.16 -25.23
C GLU A 29 14.18 7.80 -24.49
N ALA A 30 13.41 7.71 -23.39
CA ALA A 30 13.16 6.46 -22.68
C ALA A 30 12.45 5.39 -23.54
N PHE A 31 11.88 5.78 -24.68
CA PHE A 31 11.25 4.88 -25.65
C PHE A 31 12.13 4.54 -26.85
N ASP A 32 13.31 5.15 -27.01
CA ASP A 32 14.23 4.86 -28.12
C ASP A 32 14.69 3.40 -28.12
N GLU A 33 14.89 2.83 -26.93
CA GLU A 33 15.35 1.45 -26.76
C GLU A 33 14.23 0.42 -26.67
N ILE A 34 12.96 0.85 -26.81
CA ILE A 34 11.79 0.01 -26.65
C ILE A 34 11.33 -0.51 -28.00
N SER A 35 11.13 -1.83 -28.10
CA SER A 35 10.74 -2.50 -29.34
C SER A 35 9.40 -1.98 -29.88
N ASP A 36 9.27 -1.93 -31.21
CA ASP A 36 8.06 -1.45 -31.87
C ASP A 36 6.81 -2.26 -31.50
N ASP A 37 6.92 -3.58 -31.31
CA ASP A 37 5.79 -4.39 -30.83
C ASP A 37 5.30 -3.97 -29.44
N ALA A 38 6.19 -3.47 -28.58
CA ALA A 38 5.80 -2.95 -27.27
C ALA A 38 5.08 -1.61 -27.40
N LYS A 39 5.56 -0.74 -28.31
CA LYS A 39 4.92 0.54 -28.62
C LYS A 39 3.53 0.31 -29.23
N ASP A 40 3.40 -0.63 -30.15
CA ASP A 40 2.14 -1.03 -30.77
C ASP A 40 1.16 -1.61 -29.73
N PHE A 41 1.65 -2.49 -28.85
CA PHE A 41 0.83 -3.04 -27.77
C PHE A 41 0.24 -1.94 -26.87
N ILE A 42 1.06 -0.99 -26.43
CA ILE A 42 0.63 0.14 -25.59
C ILE A 42 -0.37 1.02 -26.36
N SER A 43 -0.11 1.29 -27.64
CA SER A 43 -1.00 2.06 -28.52
C SER A 43 -2.38 1.43 -28.68
N ASN A 44 -2.44 0.10 -28.67
CA ASN A 44 -3.67 -0.65 -28.76
C ASN A 44 -4.46 -0.73 -27.44
N LEU A 45 -3.87 -0.30 -26.32
CA LEU A 45 -4.53 -0.23 -25.02
C LEU A 45 -4.96 1.20 -24.66
N LEU A 46 -4.10 2.19 -24.89
CA LEU A 46 -4.32 3.59 -24.48
C LEU A 46 -5.14 4.37 -25.52
N LYS A 47 -6.32 3.86 -25.86
CA LYS A 47 -7.26 4.51 -26.80
C LYS A 47 -8.42 5.17 -26.05
N LYS A 48 -8.90 6.30 -26.57
CA LYS A 48 -10.08 6.99 -26.02
C LYS A 48 -11.33 6.12 -26.05
N ASP A 49 -11.62 5.51 -27.19
CA ASP A 49 -12.77 4.61 -27.34
C ASP A 49 -12.47 3.23 -26.73
N MET A 50 -13.28 2.83 -25.75
CA MET A 50 -13.15 1.56 -25.05
C MET A 50 -13.30 0.35 -25.98
N LYS A 51 -14.17 0.42 -26.99
CA LYS A 51 -14.43 -0.72 -27.89
C LYS A 51 -13.25 -1.00 -28.83
N SER A 52 -12.41 0.00 -29.05
CA SER A 52 -11.22 -0.09 -29.91
C SER A 52 -9.99 -0.65 -29.19
N ARG A 53 -10.07 -0.83 -27.86
CA ARG A 53 -8.97 -1.37 -27.04
C ARG A 53 -8.91 -2.88 -27.17
N LEU A 54 -7.69 -3.43 -27.10
CA LEU A 54 -7.53 -4.89 -27.02
C LEU A 54 -8.18 -5.43 -25.76
N ASN A 55 -8.92 -6.53 -25.92
CA ASN A 55 -9.39 -7.32 -24.78
C ASN A 55 -8.29 -8.28 -24.28
N CYS A 56 -8.48 -8.90 -23.11
CA CYS A 56 -7.46 -9.75 -22.49
C CYS A 56 -6.97 -10.89 -23.39
N THR A 57 -7.88 -11.54 -24.13
CA THR A 57 -7.54 -12.63 -25.05
C THR A 57 -6.68 -12.14 -26.21
N GLN A 58 -7.03 -10.99 -26.78
CA GLN A 58 -6.26 -10.36 -27.85
C GLN A 58 -4.90 -9.86 -27.35
N CYS A 59 -4.82 -9.36 -26.12
CA CYS A 59 -3.54 -9.00 -25.50
C CYS A 59 -2.60 -10.19 -25.43
N LEU A 60 -3.08 -11.33 -24.94
CA LEU A 60 -2.28 -12.55 -24.83
C LEU A 60 -1.79 -13.03 -26.19
N GLN A 61 -2.57 -12.85 -27.25
CA GLN A 61 -2.21 -13.23 -28.62
C GLN A 61 -1.32 -12.19 -29.33
N HIS A 62 -1.07 -11.04 -28.72
CA HIS A 62 -0.31 -9.96 -29.34
C HIS A 62 1.15 -10.38 -29.59
N PRO A 63 1.76 -10.02 -30.75
CA PRO A 63 3.14 -10.39 -31.08
C PRO A 63 4.14 -10.06 -29.97
N TRP A 64 3.95 -8.93 -29.28
CA TRP A 64 4.81 -8.54 -28.16
C TRP A 64 4.89 -9.58 -27.02
N LEU A 65 3.77 -10.24 -26.69
CA LEU A 65 3.70 -11.25 -25.64
C LEU A 65 3.95 -12.68 -26.15
N GLN A 66 3.81 -12.91 -27.46
CA GLN A 66 3.98 -14.22 -28.09
C GLN A 66 5.42 -14.52 -28.53
N LYS A 67 6.33 -13.54 -28.49
CA LYS A 67 7.73 -13.76 -28.88
C LYS A 67 8.41 -14.79 -27.98
N ASP A 68 9.16 -15.71 -28.59
CA ASP A 68 9.95 -16.69 -27.86
C ASP A 68 11.08 -16.00 -27.08
N THR A 69 11.01 -16.10 -25.76
CA THR A 69 12.00 -15.56 -24.82
C THR A 69 13.43 -16.03 -25.09
N LYS A 70 13.62 -17.17 -25.76
CA LYS A 70 14.95 -17.71 -26.12
C LYS A 70 15.62 -16.93 -27.25
N THR A 71 14.85 -16.20 -28.04
CA THR A 71 15.32 -15.44 -29.21
C THR A 71 15.48 -13.94 -28.94
N MET A 72 15.09 -13.48 -27.75
CA MET A 72 15.16 -12.07 -27.39
C MET A 72 16.53 -11.69 -26.81
N GLU A 73 17.11 -10.62 -27.34
CA GLU A 73 18.26 -9.98 -26.72
C GLU A 73 17.84 -9.28 -25.42
N ALA A 74 18.36 -9.76 -24.29
CA ALA A 74 18.08 -9.19 -22.99
C ALA A 74 18.85 -7.87 -22.79
N LYS A 75 18.28 -6.76 -23.25
CA LYS A 75 18.83 -5.43 -23.00
C LYS A 75 18.42 -4.92 -21.62
N LYS A 76 19.42 -4.58 -20.79
CA LYS A 76 19.19 -4.02 -19.46
C LYS A 76 18.74 -2.56 -19.58
N LEU A 77 17.47 -2.29 -19.25
CA LEU A 77 16.95 -0.92 -19.20
C LEU A 77 17.54 -0.14 -18.01
N SER A 78 17.83 1.15 -18.23
CA SER A 78 18.24 2.04 -17.15
C SER A 78 17.13 2.20 -16.12
N LYS A 79 17.50 2.07 -14.84
CA LYS A 79 16.55 2.18 -13.71
C LYS A 79 16.55 3.57 -13.08
N ASP A 80 17.35 4.51 -13.58
CA ASP A 80 17.62 5.76 -12.88
C ASP A 80 16.42 6.70 -12.85
N ARG A 81 15.62 6.74 -13.93
CA ARG A 81 14.37 7.50 -13.97
C ARG A 81 13.31 6.91 -13.00
N MET A 82 13.17 5.58 -12.97
CA MET A 82 12.30 4.90 -12.00
C MET A 82 12.75 5.14 -10.55
N LYS A 83 14.07 5.08 -10.28
CA LYS A 83 14.63 5.39 -8.96
C LYS A 83 14.37 6.84 -8.56
N LYS A 84 14.50 7.81 -9.48
CA LYS A 84 14.18 9.23 -9.22
C LYS A 84 12.68 9.41 -8.93
N TYR A 85 11.80 8.77 -9.69
CA TYR A 85 10.36 8.77 -9.41
C TYR A 85 10.05 8.20 -8.01
N MET A 86 10.60 7.02 -7.69
CA MET A 86 10.45 6.41 -6.37
C MET A 86 11.06 7.25 -5.25
N ALA A 87 12.23 7.87 -5.48
CA ALA A 87 12.90 8.74 -4.51
C ALA A 87 12.10 10.03 -4.27
N ARG A 88 11.53 10.64 -5.32
CA ARG A 88 10.62 11.78 -5.20
C ARG A 88 9.39 11.39 -4.37
N ARG A 89 8.79 10.23 -4.60
CA ARG A 89 7.67 9.72 -3.79
C ARG A 89 8.07 9.43 -2.34
N LYS A 90 9.23 8.83 -2.10
CA LYS A 90 9.74 8.58 -0.74
C LYS A 90 10.04 9.89 -0.01
N TRP A 91 10.64 10.88 -0.68
CA TRP A 91 10.95 12.18 -0.10
C TRP A 91 9.70 13.02 0.15
N GLN A 92 8.66 12.91 -0.66
CA GLN A 92 7.33 13.49 -0.37
C GLN A 92 6.72 12.89 0.91
N LYS A 93 6.79 11.55 1.07
CA LYS A 93 6.35 10.86 2.30
C LYS A 93 7.16 11.28 3.54
N THR A 94 8.49 11.37 3.43
CA THR A 94 9.36 11.80 4.54
C THR A 94 9.25 13.30 4.84
N GLY A 95 9.07 14.15 3.83
CA GLY A 95 8.88 15.59 3.99
C GLY A 95 7.57 15.95 4.71
N HIS A 96 6.50 15.18 4.48
CA HIS A 96 5.28 15.26 5.28
C HIS A 96 5.51 14.89 6.74
N ALA A 97 6.31 13.85 7.02
CA ALA A 97 6.64 13.43 8.38
C ALA A 97 7.51 14.47 9.14
N VAL A 98 8.47 15.12 8.46
CA VAL A 98 9.34 16.14 9.08
C VAL A 98 8.58 17.43 9.42
N ARG A 99 7.59 17.84 8.60
CA ARG A 99 6.73 19.00 8.94
C ARG A 99 5.80 18.74 10.13
N ALA A 100 5.39 17.49 10.36
CA ALA A 100 4.59 17.12 11.53
C ALA A 100 5.39 17.26 12.85
N ILE A 101 6.71 17.06 12.82
CA ILE A 101 7.59 17.18 14.00
C ILE A 101 7.88 18.65 14.35
N GLY A 102 7.90 19.55 13.35
CA GLY A 102 8.20 20.97 13.54
C GLY A 102 7.15 21.80 14.31
N ARG A 103 5.98 21.23 14.64
CA ARG A 103 4.90 21.91 15.38
C ARG A 103 4.94 21.71 16.91
N LEU A 104 5.93 21.00 17.44
CA LEU A 104 6.08 20.80 18.91
C LEU A 104 7.13 21.71 19.60
N SER A 105 7.83 22.56 18.86
CA SER A 105 8.74 23.55 19.46
C SER A 105 8.01 24.88 19.72
N SER A 106 6.95 24.84 20.52
CA SER A 106 6.27 26.03 21.02
C SER A 106 5.89 25.85 22.48
N MET A 107 6.79 25.34 23.32
CA MET A 107 6.66 25.43 24.77
C MET A 107 8.04 25.36 25.44
N ALA A 108 8.26 26.31 26.36
CA ALA A 108 9.38 26.49 27.27
C ALA A 108 10.72 26.98 26.67
N MET A 109 11.06 28.26 26.89
CA MET A 109 11.91 28.68 28.01
C MET A 109 11.77 30.18 28.28
N ILE A 110 11.12 30.52 29.39
CA ILE A 110 11.23 31.82 30.05
C ILE A 110 12.24 31.60 31.20
N SER A 111 13.42 32.23 31.13
CA SER A 111 14.19 32.80 32.26
C SER A 111 15.66 33.01 31.87
N GLY A 112 16.21 34.20 32.13
CA GLY A 112 17.65 34.40 32.27
C GLY A 112 18.24 35.56 31.46
N MET A 113 18.37 36.72 32.10
CA MET A 113 18.97 37.95 31.58
C MET A 113 20.50 37.90 31.44
N SER A 114 21.02 38.73 30.51
CA SER A 114 22.27 39.54 30.54
C SER A 114 23.05 39.36 29.23
N GLY A 115 23.40 40.35 28.41
CA GLY A 115 23.33 41.81 28.45
C GLY A 115 24.35 42.33 27.43
N ARG A 116 24.01 43.37 26.64
CA ARG A 116 24.90 44.47 26.18
C ARG A 116 24.27 45.26 25.02
N LYS A 117 24.28 46.59 25.21
CA LYS A 117 23.88 47.65 24.26
C LYS A 117 25.01 47.93 23.25
N ALA A 118 24.66 48.32 22.04
CA ALA A 118 25.30 49.44 21.34
C ALA A 118 24.40 49.99 20.22
N SER A 119 24.40 51.31 20.13
CA SER A 119 23.58 52.23 19.33
C SER A 119 24.34 52.77 18.10
N GLY A 120 23.64 53.13 17.01
CA GLY A 120 24.24 53.97 15.95
C GLY A 120 23.39 54.20 14.68
N SER A 121 22.62 55.30 14.67
CA SER A 121 22.28 56.23 13.56
C SER A 121 21.93 55.79 12.12
N SER A 122 20.74 56.20 11.67
CA SER A 122 20.14 56.30 10.31
C SER A 122 20.82 57.36 9.38
N PRO A 123 20.28 57.78 8.19
CA PRO A 123 19.24 57.26 7.27
C PRO A 123 19.65 57.31 5.76
N THR A 124 18.83 56.77 4.83
CA THR A 124 18.39 57.39 3.55
C THR A 124 17.75 56.36 2.60
N SER A 125 16.45 56.53 2.35
CA SER A 125 15.76 56.04 1.13
C SER A 125 15.81 57.15 0.08
N PRO A 126 15.68 56.91 -1.24
CA PRO A 126 14.44 56.41 -1.86
C PRO A 126 14.73 55.37 -2.98
N ILE A 127 13.81 54.56 -3.49
CA ILE A 127 12.67 54.91 -4.36
C ILE A 127 11.81 53.63 -4.45
N ASN A 128 10.51 53.77 -4.21
CA ASN A 128 9.51 52.75 -4.54
C ASN A 128 9.36 52.65 -6.05
N ALA A 129 9.45 51.44 -6.58
CA ALA A 129 8.74 51.03 -7.79
C ALA A 129 8.18 49.63 -7.53
N ASP A 130 6.85 49.59 -7.48
CA ASP A 130 6.00 48.48 -7.87
C ASP A 130 5.99 47.22 -7.00
N LYS A 131 5.08 47.27 -6.02
CA LYS A 131 3.92 46.37 -5.94
C LYS A 131 4.22 44.88 -6.17
N ALA A 132 5.01 44.27 -5.29
CA ALA A 132 4.88 42.86 -4.95
C ALA A 132 3.75 42.71 -3.92
N GLU A 133 2.51 42.83 -4.38
CA GLU A 133 1.36 42.44 -3.56
C GLU A 133 1.31 40.91 -3.49
N ASN A 134 1.82 40.39 -2.37
CA ASN A 134 1.20 39.28 -1.64
C ASN A 134 0.94 38.00 -2.47
N GLU A 135 2.01 37.38 -2.93
CA GLU A 135 2.00 36.07 -3.60
C GLU A 135 2.04 34.89 -2.60
N ASP A 136 2.16 35.17 -1.30
CA ASP A 136 2.33 34.17 -0.24
C ASP A 136 1.05 33.90 0.61
N ALA A 137 -0.11 34.43 0.20
CA ALA A 137 -1.36 34.30 0.97
C ALA A 137 -2.44 33.44 0.30
N PHE A 138 -2.11 32.65 -0.73
CA PHE A 138 -3.08 31.72 -1.34
C PHE A 138 -2.46 30.35 -1.68
N LEU A 139 -1.69 29.81 -0.74
CA LEU A 139 -1.60 28.37 -0.58
C LEU A 139 -2.56 27.99 0.53
N GLU A 140 -3.86 28.01 0.22
CA GLU A 140 -4.81 27.24 1.01
C GLU A 140 -4.36 25.78 0.91
N GLU A 141 -4.09 25.23 2.08
CA GLU A 141 -3.52 23.92 2.37
C GLU A 141 -4.44 22.82 1.81
N VAL A 142 -4.37 22.51 0.51
CA VAL A 142 -4.96 21.28 -0.03
C VAL A 142 -4.02 20.15 0.36
N ALA A 143 -4.14 19.70 1.61
CA ALA A 143 -3.64 18.39 1.98
C ALA A 143 -4.19 17.38 0.96
N GLU A 144 -3.33 16.59 0.32
CA GLU A 144 -3.78 15.36 -0.34
C GLU A 144 -4.40 14.47 0.75
N GLU A 145 -5.68 14.68 1.04
CA GLU A 145 -6.42 13.77 1.90
C GLU A 145 -6.46 12.43 1.17
N LYS A 146 -5.82 11.41 1.76
CA LYS A 146 -5.96 10.03 1.27
C LYS A 146 -7.45 9.79 1.03
N PRO A 147 -7.85 9.23 -0.13
CA PRO A 147 -9.24 8.98 -0.40
C PRO A 147 -9.82 8.13 0.73
N HIS A 148 -10.91 8.59 1.32
CA HIS A 148 -11.58 7.85 2.37
C HIS A 148 -12.22 6.61 1.75
N VAL A 149 -11.79 5.43 2.19
CA VAL A 149 -12.17 4.14 1.65
C VAL A 149 -12.53 3.22 2.80
N LYS A 150 -13.72 2.61 2.73
CA LYS A 150 -14.13 1.57 3.69
C LYS A 150 -13.14 0.40 3.68
N PRO A 151 -12.99 -0.34 4.78
CA PRO A 151 -12.02 -1.43 4.83
C PRO A 151 -12.34 -2.51 3.81
N TYR A 152 -11.31 -3.15 3.25
CA TYR A 152 -11.45 -4.36 2.44
C TYR A 152 -10.19 -5.24 2.55
N PHE A 153 -10.39 -6.54 2.32
CA PHE A 153 -9.30 -7.52 2.36
C PHE A 153 -8.69 -7.70 0.96
N THR A 154 -7.41 -7.36 0.80
CA THR A 154 -6.61 -7.68 -0.39
C THR A 154 -6.10 -9.12 -0.34
N LYS A 155 -5.91 -9.67 0.86
CA LYS A 155 -5.70 -11.10 1.12
C LYS A 155 -6.62 -11.52 2.26
N LYS A 156 -7.41 -12.58 2.05
CA LYS A 156 -8.28 -13.17 3.07
C LYS A 156 -7.57 -14.34 3.76
N ILE A 157 -7.99 -14.62 4.99
CA ILE A 157 -7.62 -15.86 5.68
C ILE A 157 -8.18 -17.08 4.93
N LEU A 158 -7.54 -18.23 5.13
CA LEU A 158 -7.86 -19.51 4.51
C LEU A 158 -7.94 -20.58 5.60
N ASP A 159 -8.68 -21.65 5.33
CA ASP A 159 -8.82 -22.79 6.24
C ASP A 159 -7.46 -23.48 6.44
N ILE A 160 -7.22 -23.96 7.65
CA ILE A 160 -5.95 -24.59 8.06
C ILE A 160 -6.26 -25.87 8.82
N GLU A 161 -5.52 -26.92 8.51
CA GLU A 161 -5.52 -28.18 9.25
C GLU A 161 -4.16 -28.35 9.92
N VAL A 162 -4.16 -28.63 11.22
CA VAL A 162 -2.93 -28.78 12.01
C VAL A 162 -3.07 -29.92 13.00
N VAL A 163 -1.94 -30.56 13.31
CA VAL A 163 -1.88 -31.58 14.37
C VAL A 163 -1.84 -30.90 15.73
N GLU A 164 -2.55 -31.47 16.70
CA GLU A 164 -2.54 -31.03 18.10
C GLU A 164 -1.09 -30.86 18.64
N GLY A 165 -0.85 -29.79 19.39
CA GLY A 165 0.46 -29.38 19.89
C GLY A 165 1.28 -28.53 18.91
N SER A 166 0.88 -28.43 17.64
CA SER A 166 1.53 -27.56 16.64
C SER A 166 1.10 -26.10 16.80
N ALA A 167 1.76 -25.16 16.11
CA ALA A 167 1.28 -23.78 16.00
C ALA A 167 0.43 -23.59 14.73
N ALA A 168 -0.63 -22.79 14.82
CA ALA A 168 -1.44 -22.36 13.68
C ALA A 168 -1.33 -20.86 13.46
N ARG A 169 -1.42 -20.40 12.20
CA ARG A 169 -1.31 -18.98 11.86
C ARG A 169 -2.21 -18.60 10.69
N PHE A 170 -3.12 -17.65 10.93
CA PHE A 170 -3.91 -17.01 9.89
C PHE A 170 -3.25 -15.71 9.45
N ASP A 171 -3.11 -15.49 8.14
CA ASP A 171 -2.56 -14.27 7.57
C ASP A 171 -3.54 -13.62 6.60
N CYS A 172 -3.78 -12.31 6.77
CA CYS A 172 -4.59 -11.50 5.89
C CYS A 172 -3.95 -10.14 5.63
N LYS A 173 -4.46 -9.42 4.63
CA LYS A 173 -4.02 -8.06 4.30
C LYS A 173 -5.23 -7.16 4.09
N ILE A 174 -5.22 -6.02 4.76
CA ILE A 174 -6.35 -5.08 4.88
C ILE A 174 -5.91 -3.74 4.31
N GLU A 175 -6.76 -3.13 3.50
CA GLU A 175 -6.60 -1.73 3.08
C GLU A 175 -7.86 -0.94 3.46
N GLY A 176 -7.68 0.34 3.80
CA GLY A 176 -8.76 1.25 4.19
C GLY A 176 -8.21 2.58 4.67
N TYR A 177 -8.99 3.64 4.55
CA TYR A 177 -8.66 4.94 5.12
C TYR A 177 -9.96 5.66 5.58
N PRO A 178 -10.06 6.18 6.82
CA PRO A 178 -9.07 6.14 7.91
C PRO A 178 -8.63 4.73 8.29
N ASP A 179 -7.46 4.61 8.92
CA ASP A 179 -6.84 3.32 9.24
C ASP A 179 -7.82 2.45 10.06
N PRO A 180 -8.13 1.22 9.59
CA PRO A 180 -9.13 0.39 10.25
C PRO A 180 -8.66 -0.16 11.60
N GLU A 181 -9.59 -0.26 12.55
CA GLU A 181 -9.45 -1.08 13.75
C GLU A 181 -9.73 -2.54 13.40
N VAL A 182 -8.86 -3.46 13.83
CA VAL A 182 -8.94 -4.89 13.50
C VAL A 182 -9.23 -5.71 14.75
N MET A 183 -10.21 -6.61 14.66
CA MET A 183 -10.64 -7.51 15.73
C MET A 183 -10.73 -8.94 15.21
N TRP A 184 -10.37 -9.89 16.07
CA TRP A 184 -10.47 -11.33 15.80
C TRP A 184 -11.54 -11.97 16.66
N TYR A 185 -12.22 -12.97 16.12
CA TYR A 185 -13.24 -13.74 16.81
C TYR A 185 -13.02 -15.24 16.59
N LYS A 186 -13.33 -16.03 17.62
CA LYS A 186 -13.39 -17.49 17.62
C LYS A 186 -14.83 -17.87 17.98
N ASP A 187 -15.55 -18.49 17.05
CA ASP A 187 -16.98 -18.82 17.19
C ASP A 187 -17.81 -17.62 17.71
N ASP A 188 -17.65 -16.48 17.03
CA ASP A 188 -18.30 -15.20 17.35
C ASP A 188 -17.93 -14.57 18.71
N GLN A 189 -17.00 -15.17 19.47
CA GLN A 189 -16.46 -14.59 20.69
C GLN A 189 -15.16 -13.83 20.42
N PRO A 190 -14.99 -12.62 20.99
CA PRO A 190 -13.80 -11.81 20.73
C PRO A 190 -12.55 -12.47 21.31
N VAL A 191 -11.53 -12.64 20.46
CA VAL A 191 -10.21 -13.12 20.84
C VAL A 191 -9.42 -11.96 21.44
N LYS A 192 -8.80 -12.20 22.59
CA LYS A 192 -7.90 -11.25 23.24
C LYS A 192 -6.47 -11.74 23.15
N GLU A 193 -5.56 -10.79 22.99
CA GLU A 193 -4.14 -11.08 23.00
C GLU A 193 -3.70 -11.72 24.31
N SER A 194 -2.94 -12.81 24.20
CA SER A 194 -2.49 -13.65 25.30
C SER A 194 -1.22 -14.41 24.89
N ARG A 195 -0.73 -15.32 25.75
CA ARG A 195 0.37 -16.22 25.36
C ARG A 195 -0.05 -17.23 24.30
N HIS A 196 -1.33 -17.62 24.32
CA HIS A 196 -1.93 -18.56 23.39
C HIS A 196 -2.22 -17.91 22.04
N PHE A 197 -2.86 -16.73 22.08
CA PHE A 197 -3.23 -15.94 20.89
C PHE A 197 -2.37 -14.69 20.76
N GLN A 198 -1.54 -14.61 19.73
CA GLN A 198 -0.75 -13.42 19.37
C GLN A 198 -1.35 -12.74 18.15
N ILE A 199 -1.56 -11.42 18.22
CA ILE A 199 -2.21 -10.65 17.16
C ILE A 199 -1.23 -9.58 16.67
N ASP A 200 -0.94 -9.60 15.38
CA ASP A 200 -0.11 -8.57 14.74
C ASP A 200 -0.93 -7.79 13.71
N TYR A 201 -0.74 -6.48 13.69
CA TYR A 201 -1.27 -5.59 12.64
C TYR A 201 -0.33 -4.40 12.44
N ASP A 202 0.15 -4.21 11.21
CA ASP A 202 1.10 -3.15 10.87
C ASP A 202 0.51 -2.02 10.01
N GLU A 203 1.27 -0.94 9.86
CA GLU A 203 0.89 0.23 9.05
C GLU A 203 0.80 -0.07 7.53
N GLU A 204 1.33 -1.21 7.08
CA GLU A 204 1.22 -1.67 5.68
C GLU A 204 -0.02 -2.53 5.44
N GLY A 205 -0.85 -2.72 6.47
CA GLY A 205 -2.09 -3.47 6.42
C GLY A 205 -1.91 -4.98 6.55
N ASN A 206 -0.72 -5.47 6.89
CA ASN A 206 -0.50 -6.90 7.12
C ASN A 206 -1.05 -7.26 8.51
N CYS A 207 -1.90 -8.29 8.59
CA CYS A 207 -2.52 -8.73 9.84
C CYS A 207 -2.45 -10.24 10.00
N SER A 208 -2.10 -10.70 11.21
CA SER A 208 -2.06 -12.12 11.54
C SER A 208 -2.58 -12.45 12.93
N LEU A 209 -3.14 -13.65 13.07
CA LEU A 209 -3.45 -14.30 14.33
C LEU A 209 -2.63 -15.59 14.42
N THR A 210 -1.80 -15.70 15.45
CA THR A 210 -1.00 -16.91 15.73
C THR A 210 -1.54 -17.59 16.99
N ILE A 211 -1.77 -18.89 16.90
CA ILE A 211 -2.20 -19.77 17.99
C ILE A 211 -1.02 -20.66 18.34
N SER A 212 -0.53 -20.55 19.57
CA SER A 212 0.60 -21.34 20.08
C SER A 212 0.07 -22.65 20.68
N GLU A 213 0.74 -23.79 20.46
CA GLU A 213 0.37 -25.08 21.06
C GLU A 213 -1.13 -25.40 20.92
N VAL A 214 -1.60 -25.55 19.68
CA VAL A 214 -3.00 -25.80 19.32
C VAL A 214 -3.54 -27.02 20.07
N CYS A 215 -4.71 -26.87 20.69
CA CYS A 215 -5.41 -27.96 21.37
C CYS A 215 -6.79 -28.22 20.73
N GLY A 216 -7.45 -29.31 21.12
CA GLY A 216 -8.79 -29.64 20.59
C GLY A 216 -9.84 -28.53 20.81
N ASP A 217 -9.70 -27.70 21.84
CA ASP A 217 -10.60 -26.56 22.06
C ASP A 217 -10.43 -25.45 21.02
N ASP A 218 -9.31 -25.43 20.26
CA ASP A 218 -9.01 -24.43 19.25
C ASP A 218 -9.65 -24.70 17.89
N ASP A 219 -10.16 -25.91 17.67
CA ASP A 219 -10.98 -26.27 16.51
C ASP A 219 -12.25 -25.43 16.50
N ALA A 220 -12.28 -24.45 15.59
CA ALA A 220 -13.27 -23.38 15.60
C ALA A 220 -13.26 -22.59 14.30
N LYS A 221 -14.30 -21.78 14.12
CA LYS A 221 -14.36 -20.78 13.06
C LYS A 221 -13.73 -19.47 13.52
N TYR A 222 -12.71 -19.03 12.82
CA TYR A 222 -12.03 -17.76 13.06
C TYR A 222 -12.53 -16.67 12.10
N THR A 223 -12.80 -15.50 12.65
CA THR A 223 -13.27 -14.32 11.88
C THR A 223 -12.36 -13.13 12.14
N CYS A 224 -11.85 -12.51 11.08
CA CYS A 224 -11.16 -11.23 11.14
C CYS A 224 -12.12 -10.12 10.68
N LYS A 225 -12.30 -9.10 11.50
CA LYS A 225 -13.18 -7.95 11.27
C LYS A 225 -12.37 -6.65 11.29
N ALA A 226 -12.49 -5.86 10.23
CA ALA A 226 -11.88 -4.54 10.11
C ALA A 226 -12.96 -3.46 10.06
N VAL A 227 -12.84 -2.40 10.85
CA VAL A 227 -13.84 -1.32 10.97
C VAL A 227 -13.17 0.05 10.88
N ASN A 228 -13.75 0.96 10.10
CA ASN A 228 -13.43 2.38 10.18
C ASN A 228 -14.72 3.22 10.12
N SER A 229 -14.60 4.55 10.10
CA SER A 229 -15.75 5.47 10.08
C SER A 229 -16.65 5.34 8.84
N LEU A 230 -16.19 4.70 7.77
CA LEU A 230 -16.94 4.49 6.53
C LEU A 230 -17.63 3.12 6.45
N GLY A 231 -17.26 2.17 7.32
CA GLY A 231 -17.90 0.87 7.37
C GLY A 231 -16.99 -0.24 7.86
N GLU A 232 -17.37 -1.47 7.53
CA GLU A 232 -16.70 -2.68 8.00
C GLU A 232 -16.48 -3.70 6.87
N ALA A 233 -15.50 -4.57 7.07
CA ALA A 233 -15.30 -5.77 6.27
C ALA A 233 -14.96 -6.96 7.18
N THR A 234 -15.34 -8.15 6.75
CA THR A 234 -15.07 -9.41 7.45
C THR A 234 -14.56 -10.49 6.52
N CYS A 235 -13.71 -11.38 7.04
CA CYS A 235 -13.37 -12.66 6.40
C CYS A 235 -13.30 -13.77 7.45
N THR A 236 -13.57 -15.01 7.03
CA THR A 236 -13.73 -16.17 7.91
C THR A 236 -12.97 -17.38 7.37
N ALA A 237 -12.43 -18.20 8.26
CA ALA A 237 -11.81 -19.49 7.95
C ALA A 237 -11.98 -20.47 9.13
N GLU A 238 -11.85 -21.75 8.85
CA GLU A 238 -11.94 -22.83 9.84
C GLU A 238 -10.53 -23.36 10.21
N LEU A 239 -10.31 -23.64 11.50
CA LEU A 239 -9.16 -24.40 11.99
C LEU A 239 -9.63 -25.82 12.31
N LEU A 240 -9.02 -26.81 11.67
CA LEU A 240 -9.25 -28.23 11.94
C LEU A 240 -8.06 -28.78 12.74
N VAL A 241 -8.34 -29.44 13.86
CA VAL A 241 -7.31 -30.00 14.74
C VAL A 241 -7.29 -31.52 14.65
N GLU A 242 -6.20 -32.08 14.11
CA GLU A 242 -5.97 -33.51 14.08
C GLU A 242 -5.35 -33.99 15.40
N THR A 243 -6.08 -34.82 16.15
CA THR A 243 -5.52 -35.51 17.31
C THR A 243 -4.66 -36.70 16.84
N MET A 244 -3.43 -36.85 17.34
CA MET A 244 -2.67 -38.08 17.12
C MET A 244 -3.34 -39.24 17.86
N GLY A 245 -4.22 -39.96 17.17
CA GLY A 245 -4.81 -41.20 17.67
C GLY A 245 -3.71 -42.20 17.99
N LYS A 246 -3.67 -42.70 19.22
CA LYS A 246 -3.05 -43.99 19.50
C LYS A 246 -3.84 -45.02 18.69
N GLU A 247 -3.21 -45.60 17.67
CA GLU A 247 -3.74 -46.82 17.04
C GLU A 247 -3.96 -47.85 18.16
N GLY A 248 -5.18 -48.38 18.22
CA GLY A 248 -5.60 -49.34 19.23
C GLY A 248 -4.76 -50.61 19.13
N GLU A 249 -4.16 -51.00 20.25
CA GLU A 249 -3.86 -52.40 20.55
C GLU A 249 -5.21 -53.10 20.74
N ASP A 250 -5.80 -53.57 19.64
CA ASP A 250 -6.83 -54.62 19.72
C ASP A 250 -6.09 -55.92 20.04
N GLU A 251 -5.98 -56.25 21.33
CA GLU A 251 -5.66 -57.59 21.80
C GLU A 251 -6.83 -58.51 21.40
N ASP A 252 -6.64 -59.28 20.33
CA ASP A 252 -7.46 -60.46 20.03
C ASP A 252 -7.27 -61.46 21.20
N GLU A 253 -8.11 -61.38 22.24
CA GLU A 253 -8.28 -62.47 23.19
C GLU A 253 -9.00 -63.62 22.46
N GLU A 254 -8.25 -64.69 22.20
CA GLU A 254 -8.73 -66.00 21.81
C GLU A 254 -9.81 -66.49 22.81
N GLU A 255 -11.08 -66.55 22.39
CA GLU A 255 -12.06 -67.41 23.06
C GLU A 255 -11.85 -68.86 22.59
N GLU A 256 -11.07 -69.61 23.37
CA GLU A 256 -11.25 -71.07 23.48
C GLU A 256 -12.55 -71.33 24.28
N GLU A 257 -13.55 -71.96 23.63
CA GLU A 257 -14.36 -73.07 24.22
C GLU A 257 -15.19 -73.81 23.14
#